data_AF-A0A6A5YHD1-F1
#
_entry.id   AF-A0A6A5YHD1-F1
#
_cell.length_a   1.000
_cell.length_b   1.000
_cell.length_c   1.000
_cell.angle_alpha   90.00
_cell.angle_beta   90.00
_cell.angle_gamma   90.00
#
_symmetry.space_group_name_H-M   'P 1'
#
loop_
_entity.id
_entity.type
_entity.pdbx_description
1 polymer ?
#
loop_
_entity_poly.entity_id
_entity_poly.type
_entity_poly.pdbx_seq_one_letter_code
_entity_poly.pdbx_strand_id
1 'polypeptide(L)'
;MPDIEATLCFLASLPKYQTEKPFRLIPGAGKYFKHDISNVVAATRDRIRITDIRNRVAEFNLDRNGFEVLSHKSAHPTLDSEKQVNAYKAETVELLMSHLNAEKVICFDFRHRIHQEFEKGTVVDYNDPTTREGPAIMAHSDHTFESGLVVVNAHLSDDEKERYLSGDWRIRLMNTWRPLLVSKINHLQFVTPVLPHPVIWLHVIG
;
A
#
# COMPACT_ATOMS: atom_id res chain seq x y z
N MET A 1 12.97 21.27 2.38
CA MET A 1 12.21 21.77 3.55
C MET A 1 12.98 21.36 4.79
N PRO A 2 12.89 22.09 5.89
CA PRO A 2 13.49 21.64 7.15
C PRO A 2 12.80 20.36 7.63
N ASP A 3 13.51 19.60 8.47
CA ASP A 3 12.89 18.54 9.25
C ASP A 3 11.77 19.14 10.11
N ILE A 4 10.68 18.40 10.23
CA ILE A 4 9.53 18.81 11.03
C ILE A 4 9.30 17.82 12.16
N GLU A 5 8.71 18.28 13.25
CA GLU A 5 8.13 17.42 14.26
C GLU A 5 6.63 17.29 14.01
N ALA A 6 6.12 16.07 14.14
CA ALA A 6 4.70 15.79 13.98
C ALA A 6 4.19 14.84 15.06
N THR A 7 2.87 14.89 15.26
CA THR A 7 2.14 13.87 16.01
C THR A 7 1.67 12.79 15.05
N LEU A 8 2.07 11.54 15.30
CA LEU A 8 1.63 10.39 14.52
C LEU A 8 0.66 9.53 15.34
N CYS A 9 -0.34 8.99 14.67
CA CYS A 9 -1.32 8.08 15.24
C CYS A 9 -0.91 6.62 14.95
N PHE A 10 -0.94 5.77 15.98
CA PHE A 10 -0.61 4.34 15.91
C PHE A 10 -1.72 3.50 16.55
N LEU A 11 -1.67 2.18 16.33
CA LEU A 11 -2.48 1.24 17.10
C LEU A 11 -2.01 1.23 18.57
N ALA A 12 -2.93 1.39 19.51
CA ALA A 12 -2.63 1.32 20.93
C ALA A 12 -2.13 -0.08 21.33
N SER A 13 -1.11 -0.15 22.19
CA SER A 13 -0.61 -1.42 22.72
C SER A 13 -1.45 -1.85 23.93
N LEU A 14 -2.62 -2.46 23.68
CA LEU A 14 -3.55 -2.89 24.72
C LEU A 14 -3.44 -4.40 25.01
N PRO A 15 -3.51 -4.86 26.28
CA PRO A 15 -3.45 -6.29 26.62
C PRO A 15 -4.47 -7.15 25.88
N LYS A 16 -5.67 -6.62 25.60
CA LYS A 16 -6.72 -7.33 24.84
C LYS A 16 -6.25 -7.78 23.45
N TYR A 17 -5.31 -7.07 22.83
CA TYR A 17 -4.81 -7.42 21.49
C TYR A 17 -3.93 -8.67 21.45
N GLN A 18 -3.57 -9.22 22.62
CA GLN A 18 -2.89 -10.51 22.71
C GLN A 18 -3.85 -11.70 22.53
N THR A 19 -5.14 -11.50 22.80
CA THR A 19 -6.17 -12.56 22.72
C THR A 19 -7.25 -12.26 21.68
N GLU A 20 -7.38 -11.01 21.25
CA GLU A 20 -8.39 -10.54 20.32
C GLU A 20 -7.74 -9.69 19.22
N LYS A 21 -7.97 -10.03 17.94
CA LYS A 21 -7.40 -9.24 16.85
C LYS A 21 -8.05 -7.85 16.76
N PRO A 22 -7.27 -6.78 16.52
CA PRO A 22 -7.83 -5.49 16.13
C PRO A 22 -8.68 -5.65 14.86
N PHE A 23 -9.89 -5.08 14.83
CA PHE A 23 -10.78 -5.15 13.69
C PHE A 23 -11.53 -3.84 13.46
N ARG A 24 -11.90 -3.63 12.19
CA ARG A 24 -12.86 -2.62 11.75
C ARG A 24 -13.77 -3.27 10.72
N LEU A 25 -15.07 -3.20 10.94
CA LEU A 25 -16.11 -3.69 10.06
C LEU A 25 -16.63 -2.53 9.21
N ILE A 26 -16.77 -2.78 7.92
CA ILE A 26 -17.39 -1.85 6.97
C ILE A 26 -18.76 -2.46 6.63
N PRO A 27 -19.87 -1.92 7.18
CA PRO A 27 -21.19 -2.43 6.87
C PRO A 27 -21.56 -2.18 5.41
N GLY A 28 -22.27 -3.13 4.80
CA GLY A 28 -22.96 -2.89 3.53
C GLY A 28 -24.03 -1.80 3.68
N ALA A 29 -24.39 -1.16 2.56
CA ALA A 29 -25.38 -0.09 2.56
C ALA A 29 -26.68 -0.50 3.26
N GLY A 30 -27.16 0.35 4.19
CA GLY A 30 -28.38 0.11 4.96
C GLY A 30 -28.29 -1.03 5.99
N LYS A 31 -27.12 -1.63 6.22
CA LYS A 31 -26.92 -2.65 7.26
C LYS A 31 -26.52 -1.99 8.58
N TYR A 32 -27.24 -2.36 9.63
CA TYR A 32 -26.96 -1.93 11.00
C TYR A 32 -26.50 -3.14 11.81
N PHE A 33 -25.42 -2.99 12.57
CA PHE A 33 -24.94 -3.99 13.50
C PHE A 33 -25.25 -3.55 14.93
N LYS A 34 -25.69 -4.49 15.77
CA LYS A 34 -25.91 -4.25 17.21
C LYS A 34 -24.60 -4.22 18.01
N HIS A 35 -23.49 -4.64 17.41
CA HIS A 35 -22.18 -4.72 18.04
C HIS A 35 -21.28 -3.60 17.53
N ASP A 36 -20.24 -3.30 18.31
CA ASP A 36 -19.20 -2.35 17.91
C ASP A 36 -18.60 -2.76 16.58
N ILE A 37 -18.58 -1.82 15.64
CA ILE A 37 -17.99 -2.03 14.32
C ILE A 37 -16.46 -1.95 14.35
N SER A 38 -15.85 -1.66 15.50
CA SER A 38 -14.39 -1.68 15.64
C SER A 38 -13.99 -1.78 17.11
N ASN A 39 -12.93 -2.54 17.39
CA ASN A 39 -12.26 -2.55 18.69
C ASN A 39 -10.90 -1.81 18.67
N VAL A 40 -10.57 -1.14 17.55
CA VAL A 40 -9.31 -0.42 17.31
C VAL A 40 -9.28 0.85 18.15
N VAL A 41 -8.22 1.01 18.93
CA VAL A 41 -7.96 2.20 19.74
C VAL A 41 -6.70 2.87 19.22
N ALA A 42 -6.80 4.16 18.93
CA ALA A 42 -5.68 4.98 18.51
C ALA A 42 -4.81 5.41 19.70
N ALA A 43 -3.50 5.43 19.49
CA ALA A 43 -2.52 6.02 20.40
C ALA A 43 -1.68 7.02 19.62
N THR A 44 -1.65 8.27 20.07
CA THR A 44 -0.81 9.32 19.47
C THR A 44 0.58 9.30 20.08
N ARG A 45 1.58 9.64 19.25
CA ARG A 45 2.94 9.93 19.72
C ARG A 45 3.36 11.27 19.14
N ASP A 46 3.69 12.19 20.03
CA ASP A 46 4.14 13.54 19.68
C ASP A 46 5.65 13.57 19.40
N ARG A 47 6.10 14.66 18.78
CA ARG A 47 7.52 14.96 18.55
C ARG A 47 8.24 13.88 17.75
N ILE A 48 7.54 13.26 16.79
CA ILE A 48 8.17 12.37 15.83
C ILE A 48 8.85 13.23 14.77
N ARG A 49 10.17 13.12 14.67
CA ARG A 49 10.96 13.81 13.65
C ARG A 49 10.70 13.19 12.27
N ILE A 50 10.25 14.01 11.34
CA ILE A 50 10.10 13.69 9.91
C ILE A 50 11.20 14.42 9.15
N THR A 51 12.03 13.65 8.46
CA THR A 51 13.18 14.16 7.70
C THR A 51 12.82 14.28 6.22
N ASP A 52 13.12 15.44 5.63
CA ASP A 52 12.94 15.64 4.20
C ASP A 52 14.07 15.00 3.39
N ILE A 53 13.73 14.02 2.56
CA ILE A 53 14.69 13.24 1.78
C ILE A 53 14.88 13.74 0.35
N ARG A 54 14.17 14.78 -0.11
CA ARG A 54 14.11 15.14 -1.54
C ARG A 54 15.46 15.46 -2.20
N ASN A 55 16.40 16.02 -1.43
CA ASN A 55 17.75 16.32 -1.93
C ASN A 55 18.73 15.15 -1.76
N ARG A 56 18.27 14.02 -1.22
CA ARG A 56 19.06 12.86 -0.82
C ARG A 56 18.46 11.55 -1.32
N VAL A 57 17.51 11.60 -2.27
CA VAL A 57 16.78 10.43 -2.75
C VAL A 57 17.70 9.32 -3.26
N ALA A 58 18.84 9.69 -3.88
CA ALA A 58 19.83 8.74 -4.37
C ALA A 58 20.58 7.96 -3.26
N GLU A 59 20.45 8.37 -2.00
CA GLU A 59 21.03 7.66 -0.85
C GLU A 59 20.17 6.48 -0.39
N PHE A 60 18.93 6.38 -0.87
CA PHE A 60 17.96 5.38 -0.43
C PHE A 60 17.75 4.33 -1.52
N ASN A 61 17.84 3.06 -1.15
CA ASN A 61 17.51 1.95 -2.03
C ASN A 61 16.75 0.85 -1.29
N LEU A 62 16.07 0.00 -2.07
CA LEU A 62 15.23 -1.05 -1.53
C LEU A 62 15.98 -1.98 -0.57
N ASP A 63 17.19 -2.39 -0.90
CA ASP A 63 17.92 -3.39 -0.11
C ASP A 63 18.50 -2.86 1.20
N ARG A 64 18.75 -1.56 1.32
CA ARG A 64 19.29 -0.97 2.55
C ARG A 64 18.22 -0.33 3.41
N ASN A 65 17.25 0.32 2.78
CA ASN A 65 16.29 1.19 3.47
C ASN A 65 14.90 0.58 3.54
N GLY A 66 14.65 -0.48 2.77
CA GLY A 66 13.32 -1.00 2.57
C GLY A 66 12.39 -0.05 1.80
N PHE A 67 12.97 0.94 1.12
CA PHE A 67 12.24 1.87 0.26
C PHE A 67 13.19 2.47 -0.78
N GLU A 68 12.64 2.87 -1.91
CA GLU A 68 13.37 3.56 -2.97
C GLU A 68 12.46 4.64 -3.59
N VAL A 69 13.08 5.66 -4.17
CA VAL A 69 12.36 6.72 -4.87
C VAL A 69 12.76 6.69 -6.33
N LEU A 70 11.81 6.39 -7.21
CA LEU A 70 12.04 6.44 -8.66
C LEU A 70 11.44 7.69 -9.27
N SER A 71 12.16 8.25 -10.23
CA SER A 71 11.63 9.29 -11.11
C SER A 71 10.92 8.63 -12.29
N HIS A 72 9.58 8.69 -12.30
CA HIS A 72 8.78 8.13 -13.37
C HIS A 72 7.61 9.06 -13.69
N LYS A 73 7.43 9.37 -14.99
CA LYS A 73 6.30 10.18 -15.46
C LYS A 73 5.23 9.28 -16.07
N SER A 74 4.10 9.16 -15.38
CA SER A 74 2.91 8.45 -15.85
C SER A 74 2.41 9.00 -17.19
N ALA A 75 2.07 8.11 -18.12
CA ALA A 75 1.22 8.40 -19.27
C ALA A 75 -0.26 8.57 -18.89
N HIS A 76 -0.63 8.18 -17.66
CA HIS A 76 -1.98 8.21 -17.12
C HIS A 76 -2.07 9.21 -15.95
N PRO A 77 -2.33 10.51 -16.20
CA PRO A 77 -2.42 11.53 -15.17
C PRO A 77 -3.78 11.58 -14.45
N THR A 78 -4.80 10.92 -15.02
CA THR A 78 -6.18 10.90 -14.49
C THR A 78 -6.68 9.47 -14.42
N LEU A 79 -7.47 9.17 -13.39
CA LEU A 79 -7.95 7.82 -13.06
C LEU A 79 -9.48 7.83 -12.84
N ASP A 80 -10.21 8.42 -13.78
CA ASP A 80 -11.67 8.67 -13.68
C ASP A 80 -12.50 7.60 -14.41
N SER A 81 -11.84 6.58 -14.98
CA SER A 81 -12.50 5.45 -15.62
C SER A 81 -11.73 4.17 -15.34
N GLU A 82 -12.43 3.04 -15.33
CA GLU A 82 -11.82 1.71 -15.21
C GLU A 82 -10.71 1.48 -16.23
N LYS A 83 -10.91 1.92 -17.48
CA LYS A 83 -9.90 1.82 -18.54
C LYS A 83 -8.61 2.56 -18.16
N GLN A 84 -8.72 3.78 -17.61
CA GLN A 84 -7.57 4.56 -17.17
C GLN A 84 -6.87 3.92 -15.96
N VAL A 85 -7.63 3.40 -15.01
CA VAL A 85 -7.10 2.68 -13.84
C VAL A 85 -6.34 1.43 -14.28
N ASN A 86 -6.91 0.62 -15.17
CA ASN A 86 -6.26 -0.58 -15.67
C ASN A 86 -4.98 -0.27 -16.47
N ALA A 87 -4.98 0.81 -17.27
CA ALA A 87 -3.79 1.24 -17.97
C ALA A 87 -2.69 1.72 -17.01
N TYR A 88 -3.05 2.47 -15.97
CA TYR A 88 -2.12 2.89 -14.90
C TYR A 88 -1.51 1.68 -14.16
N LYS A 89 -2.34 0.68 -13.82
CA LYS A 89 -1.87 -0.57 -13.20
C LYS A 89 -0.88 -1.30 -14.10
N ALA A 90 -1.20 -1.43 -15.40
CA ALA A 90 -0.32 -2.07 -16.38
C ALA A 90 1.03 -1.34 -16.51
N GLU A 91 1.02 -0.01 -16.65
CA GLU A 91 2.25 0.80 -16.68
C GLU A 91 3.10 0.60 -15.43
N THR A 92 2.47 0.55 -14.25
CA THR A 92 3.18 0.36 -12.98
C THR A 92 3.77 -1.05 -12.88
N VAL A 93 3.04 -2.08 -13.36
CA VAL A 93 3.52 -3.45 -13.46
C VAL A 93 4.74 -3.54 -14.38
N GLU A 94 4.71 -2.93 -15.56
CA GLU A 94 5.82 -2.92 -16.52
C GLU A 94 7.06 -2.21 -15.95
N LEU A 95 6.86 -1.05 -15.33
CA LEU A 95 7.93 -0.32 -14.64
C LEU A 95 8.59 -1.18 -13.58
N LEU A 96 7.80 -1.88 -12.76
CA LEU A 96 8.29 -2.74 -11.69
C LEU A 96 8.99 -3.98 -12.20
N MET A 97 8.44 -4.62 -13.24
CA MET A 97 9.04 -5.77 -13.92
C MET A 97 10.45 -5.42 -14.39
N SER A 98 10.60 -4.29 -15.08
CA SER A 98 11.86 -3.80 -15.61
C SER A 98 12.84 -3.39 -14.50
N HIS A 99 12.41 -2.51 -13.59
CA HIS A 99 13.28 -1.95 -12.54
C HIS A 99 13.82 -3.02 -11.59
N LEU A 100 13.00 -4.01 -11.25
CA LEU A 100 13.34 -5.05 -10.29
C LEU A 100 13.87 -6.32 -10.96
N ASN A 101 13.97 -6.33 -12.29
CA ASN A 101 14.28 -7.52 -13.09
C ASN A 101 13.46 -8.74 -12.63
N ALA A 102 12.16 -8.52 -12.46
CA ALA A 102 11.25 -9.51 -11.91
C ALA A 102 10.73 -10.45 -13.00
N GLU A 103 10.48 -11.71 -12.63
CA GLU A 103 9.80 -12.67 -13.51
C GLU A 103 8.29 -12.38 -13.59
N LYS A 104 7.71 -11.90 -12.48
CA LYS A 104 6.28 -11.61 -12.40
C LYS A 104 5.99 -10.50 -11.40
N VAL A 105 5.13 -9.58 -11.80
CA VAL A 105 4.53 -8.54 -10.96
C VAL A 105 3.02 -8.63 -11.10
N ILE A 106 2.29 -8.63 -9.99
CA ILE A 106 0.83 -8.66 -9.94
C ILE A 106 0.34 -7.45 -9.15
N CYS A 107 -0.47 -6.58 -9.75
CA CYS A 107 -1.22 -5.55 -9.00
C CYS A 107 -2.46 -6.19 -8.39
N PHE A 108 -2.45 -6.42 -7.08
CA PHE A 108 -3.56 -7.10 -6.38
C PHE A 108 -4.46 -6.15 -5.59
N ASP A 109 -3.96 -4.97 -5.19
CA ASP A 109 -4.77 -3.92 -4.57
C ASP A 109 -4.45 -2.56 -5.18
N PHE A 110 -5.47 -1.69 -5.23
CA PHE A 110 -5.35 -0.34 -5.75
C PHE A 110 -6.27 0.61 -5.00
N ARG A 111 -5.70 1.73 -4.54
CA ARG A 111 -6.38 2.79 -3.82
C ARG A 111 -6.11 4.11 -4.52
N HIS A 112 -7.18 4.83 -4.89
CA HIS A 112 -7.08 6.20 -5.37
C HIS A 112 -7.39 7.16 -4.22
N ARG A 113 -6.35 7.69 -3.58
CA ARG A 113 -6.52 8.58 -2.43
C ARG A 113 -6.63 10.05 -2.82
N ILE A 114 -7.56 10.74 -2.18
CA ILE A 114 -7.72 12.19 -2.25
C ILE A 114 -7.61 12.81 -0.86
N HIS A 115 -7.15 14.06 -0.81
CA HIS A 115 -7.10 14.82 0.44
C HIS A 115 -8.49 15.39 0.77
N GLN A 116 -9.44 14.50 1.06
CA GLN A 116 -10.80 14.82 1.41
C GLN A 116 -11.26 13.90 2.55
N GLU A 117 -11.92 14.50 3.55
CA GLU A 117 -12.66 13.74 4.55
C GLU A 117 -14.04 13.37 4.02
N PHE A 118 -14.45 12.13 4.26
CA PHE A 118 -15.76 11.63 3.86
C PHE A 118 -16.72 11.74 5.04
N GLU A 119 -17.95 12.18 4.78
CA GLU A 119 -18.98 12.27 5.80
C GLU A 119 -19.34 10.87 6.34
N LYS A 120 -19.62 10.79 7.65
CA LYS A 120 -20.06 9.53 8.24
C LYS A 120 -21.37 9.10 7.59
N GLY A 121 -21.37 7.89 7.02
CA GLY A 121 -22.53 7.34 6.31
C GLY A 121 -22.46 7.48 4.80
N THR A 122 -21.39 8.04 4.23
CA THR A 122 -21.12 7.93 2.80
C THR A 122 -21.07 6.45 2.40
N VAL A 123 -21.92 6.08 1.44
CA VAL A 123 -21.90 4.76 0.81
C VAL A 123 -20.87 4.78 -0.30
N VAL A 124 -19.97 3.81 -0.29
CA VAL A 124 -18.88 3.67 -1.25
C VAL A 124 -18.92 2.27 -1.85
N ASP A 125 -18.77 2.17 -3.16
CA ASP A 125 -18.61 0.87 -3.84
C ASP A 125 -17.12 0.51 -3.92
N TYR A 126 -16.70 -0.44 -3.09
CA TYR A 126 -15.30 -0.91 -3.09
C TYR A 126 -14.96 -1.79 -4.31
N ASN A 127 -15.96 -2.19 -5.12
CA ASN A 127 -15.71 -2.89 -6.38
C ASN A 127 -15.53 -1.92 -7.55
N ASP A 128 -15.90 -0.64 -7.39
CA ASP A 128 -15.66 0.37 -8.41
C ASP A 128 -14.17 0.79 -8.36
N PRO A 129 -13.37 0.51 -9.40
CA PRO A 129 -11.96 0.85 -9.43
C PRO A 129 -11.69 2.37 -9.47
N THR A 130 -12.71 3.19 -9.72
CA THR A 130 -12.63 4.66 -9.73
C THR A 130 -12.96 5.28 -8.38
N THR A 131 -13.38 4.47 -7.40
CA THR A 131 -13.67 4.90 -6.04
C THR A 131 -12.48 5.66 -5.44
N ARG A 132 -12.80 6.83 -4.87
CA ARG A 132 -11.83 7.69 -4.20
C ARG A 132 -11.93 7.51 -2.69
N GLU A 133 -10.78 7.40 -2.04
CA GLU A 133 -10.68 7.19 -0.60
C GLU A 133 -9.96 8.34 0.09
N GLY A 134 -10.24 8.48 1.39
CA GLY A 134 -9.55 9.46 2.23
C GLY A 134 -8.10 9.04 2.53
N PRO A 135 -7.34 9.94 3.17
CA PRO A 135 -6.01 9.60 3.65
C PRO A 135 -6.07 8.51 4.72
N ALA A 136 -5.01 7.68 4.80
CA ALA A 136 -4.83 6.79 5.93
C ALA A 136 -4.61 7.62 7.21
N ILE A 137 -5.40 7.33 8.26
CA ILE A 137 -5.44 8.11 9.50
C ILE A 137 -4.51 7.57 10.61
N MET A 138 -3.81 6.46 10.36
CA MET A 138 -2.94 5.79 11.32
C MET A 138 -1.76 5.13 10.61
N ALA A 139 -0.57 5.18 11.21
CA ALA A 139 0.59 4.42 10.75
C ALA A 139 0.37 2.93 11.00
N HIS A 140 0.62 2.11 9.98
CA HIS A 140 0.39 0.66 10.01
C HIS A 140 1.37 -0.07 9.08
N SER A 141 1.44 -1.39 9.27
CA SER A 141 1.97 -2.35 8.29
C SER A 141 0.78 -3.11 7.73
N ASP A 142 0.65 -3.17 6.41
CA ASP A 142 -0.53 -3.77 5.76
C ASP A 142 -0.60 -5.28 5.96
N HIS A 143 0.57 -5.93 5.95
CA HIS A 143 0.67 -7.37 5.98
C HIS A 143 1.61 -7.86 7.09
N THR A 144 1.24 -9.00 7.69
CA THR A 144 2.15 -9.86 8.44
C THR A 144 2.70 -10.92 7.49
N PHE A 145 3.62 -11.75 7.99
CA PHE A 145 4.12 -12.89 7.21
C PHE A 145 2.99 -13.83 6.79
N GLU A 146 2.11 -14.18 7.74
CA GLU A 146 0.99 -15.08 7.51
C GLU A 146 -0.04 -14.49 6.55
N SER A 147 -0.40 -13.19 6.72
CA SER A 147 -1.35 -12.57 5.79
C SER A 147 -0.75 -12.39 4.40
N GLY A 148 0.56 -12.12 4.30
CA GLY A 148 1.26 -12.09 3.00
C GLY A 148 1.13 -13.41 2.24
N LEU A 149 1.30 -14.55 2.91
CA LEU A 149 1.11 -15.87 2.29
C LEU A 149 -0.32 -16.09 1.80
N VAL A 150 -1.32 -15.62 2.55
CA VAL A 150 -2.74 -15.69 2.13
C VAL A 150 -2.94 -14.89 0.84
N VAL A 151 -2.41 -13.68 0.77
CA VAL A 151 -2.54 -12.83 -0.43
C VAL A 151 -1.84 -13.47 -1.63
N VAL A 152 -0.63 -14.00 -1.47
CA VAL A 152 0.11 -14.69 -2.54
C VAL A 152 -0.68 -15.88 -3.07
N ASN A 153 -1.19 -16.73 -2.18
CA ASN A 153 -1.99 -17.90 -2.59
C ASN A 153 -3.30 -17.53 -3.29
N ALA A 154 -3.90 -16.38 -2.94
CA ALA A 154 -5.13 -15.91 -3.57
C ALA A 154 -4.93 -15.37 -5.00
N HIS A 155 -3.70 -14.99 -5.38
CA HIS A 155 -3.41 -14.30 -6.64
C HIS A 155 -2.53 -15.09 -7.62
N LEU A 156 -2.07 -16.28 -7.24
CA LEU A 156 -1.36 -17.20 -8.12
C LEU A 156 -2.28 -18.33 -8.59
N SER A 157 -2.13 -18.76 -9.84
CA SER A 157 -2.72 -20.02 -10.31
C SER A 157 -2.04 -21.22 -9.63
N ASP A 158 -2.61 -22.43 -9.76
CA ASP A 158 -2.02 -23.62 -9.14
C ASP A 158 -0.66 -23.98 -9.77
N ASP A 159 -0.51 -23.87 -11.09
CA ASP A 159 0.78 -24.02 -11.78
C ASP A 159 1.82 -22.99 -11.30
N GLU A 160 1.36 -21.75 -11.08
CA GLU A 160 2.22 -20.68 -10.57
C GLU A 160 2.61 -20.93 -9.12
N LYS A 161 1.72 -21.46 -8.28
CA LYS A 161 2.05 -21.85 -6.90
C LYS A 161 3.11 -22.93 -6.89
N GLU A 162 2.97 -23.98 -7.71
CA GLU A 162 3.94 -25.06 -7.80
C GLU A 162 5.32 -24.53 -8.20
N ARG A 163 5.37 -23.63 -9.19
CA ARG A 163 6.62 -23.03 -9.67
C ARG A 163 7.25 -22.06 -8.66
N TYR A 164 6.44 -21.16 -8.12
CA TYR A 164 6.92 -19.98 -7.39
C TYR A 164 6.99 -20.16 -5.89
N LEU A 165 6.27 -21.13 -5.33
CA LEU A 165 6.36 -21.50 -3.91
C LEU A 165 7.34 -22.66 -3.68
N SER A 166 8.14 -23.05 -4.69
CA SER A 166 9.14 -24.11 -4.59
C SER A 166 10.27 -23.81 -3.59
N GLY A 167 10.46 -22.53 -3.25
CA GLY A 167 11.57 -22.03 -2.44
C GLY A 167 12.73 -21.45 -3.25
N ASP A 168 12.73 -21.65 -4.57
CA ASP A 168 13.75 -21.07 -5.48
C ASP A 168 13.49 -19.59 -5.79
N TRP A 169 12.27 -19.12 -5.50
CA TRP A 169 11.82 -17.77 -5.74
C TRP A 169 11.64 -17.02 -4.42
N ARG A 170 12.04 -15.77 -4.44
CA ARG A 170 11.64 -14.77 -3.46
C ARG A 170 10.28 -14.22 -3.84
N ILE A 171 9.42 -14.03 -2.84
CA ILE A 171 8.17 -13.31 -3.01
C ILE A 171 8.19 -12.10 -2.10
N ARG A 172 7.75 -10.95 -2.61
CA ARG A 172 7.70 -9.70 -1.87
C ARG A 172 6.36 -9.00 -2.13
N LEU A 173 5.77 -8.48 -1.07
CA LEU A 173 4.64 -7.56 -1.16
C LEU A 173 5.19 -6.12 -1.12
N MET A 174 4.80 -5.28 -2.07
CA MET A 174 5.23 -3.88 -2.16
C MET A 174 4.07 -2.92 -2.19
N ASN A 175 4.27 -1.80 -1.50
CA ASN A 175 3.47 -0.61 -1.72
C ASN A 175 4.19 0.32 -2.70
N THR A 176 3.44 0.90 -3.64
CA THR A 176 3.91 2.05 -4.42
C THR A 176 2.97 3.23 -4.25
N TRP A 177 3.58 4.40 -4.08
CA TRP A 177 2.87 5.66 -3.87
C TRP A 177 3.28 6.63 -4.97
N ARG A 178 2.30 7.13 -5.73
CA ARG A 178 2.52 8.12 -6.78
C ARG A 178 1.59 9.31 -6.58
N PRO A 179 2.13 10.53 -6.41
CA PRO A 179 1.32 11.73 -6.50
C PRO A 179 0.77 11.89 -7.93
N LEU A 180 -0.55 12.05 -8.07
CA LEU A 180 -1.21 12.30 -9.37
C LEU A 180 -1.32 13.79 -9.72
N LEU A 181 -1.27 14.67 -8.70
CA LEU A 181 -1.30 16.11 -8.89
C LEU A 181 0.09 16.64 -9.26
N VAL A 182 0.14 17.40 -10.36
CA VAL A 182 1.36 18.02 -10.87
C VAL A 182 1.82 19.13 -9.93
N SER A 183 2.66 18.79 -8.94
CA SER A 183 3.49 19.77 -8.25
C SER A 183 4.94 19.27 -8.17
N LYS A 184 5.69 19.53 -9.26
CA LYS A 184 7.17 19.46 -9.39
C LYS A 184 7.91 18.18 -8.95
N ILE A 185 7.23 17.13 -8.49
CA ILE A 185 7.84 15.95 -7.89
C ILE A 185 7.11 14.70 -8.39
N ASN A 186 7.52 14.19 -9.56
CA ASN A 186 7.04 12.92 -10.14
C ASN A 186 7.83 11.75 -9.55
N HIS A 187 7.75 11.59 -8.24
CA HIS A 187 8.45 10.53 -7.53
C HIS A 187 7.48 9.43 -7.17
N LEU A 188 7.78 8.23 -7.65
CA LEU A 188 7.16 6.98 -7.21
C LEU A 188 7.96 6.48 -6.02
N GLN A 189 7.33 6.40 -4.85
CA GLN A 189 7.96 5.87 -3.66
C GLN A 189 7.57 4.41 -3.46
N PHE A 190 8.56 3.54 -3.33
CA PHE A 190 8.39 2.11 -3.03
C PHE A 190 8.62 1.88 -1.56
N VAL A 191 7.87 1.01 -0.89
CA VAL A 191 8.20 0.56 0.48
C VAL A 191 8.03 -0.96 0.56
N THR A 192 9.11 -1.69 0.90
CA THR A 192 9.17 -3.17 1.02
C THR A 192 10.33 -3.62 1.91
N PRO A 193 10.23 -4.73 2.66
CA PRO A 193 11.39 -5.33 3.33
C PRO A 193 12.33 -6.12 2.37
N VAL A 194 13.57 -6.34 2.83
CA VAL A 194 14.81 -6.80 2.11
C VAL A 194 15.03 -8.34 2.16
N LEU A 195 15.93 -8.90 1.29
CA LEU A 195 16.64 -10.23 1.26
C LEU A 195 16.95 -10.92 -0.14
N PRO A 196 18.15 -11.37 -0.47
CA PRO A 196 18.62 -11.44 -1.87
C PRO A 196 18.32 -12.75 -2.65
N HIS A 197 17.12 -12.97 -3.21
CA HIS A 197 16.77 -14.12 -4.10
C HIS A 197 15.86 -13.64 -5.26
N PRO A 198 15.72 -14.35 -6.41
CA PRO A 198 14.95 -13.88 -7.58
C PRO A 198 13.46 -13.67 -7.27
N VAL A 199 12.90 -12.50 -7.59
CA VAL A 199 11.70 -11.98 -6.90
C VAL A 199 10.43 -11.98 -7.74
N ILE A 200 9.31 -12.37 -7.12
CA ILE A 200 7.92 -12.11 -7.55
C ILE A 200 7.35 -11.01 -6.67
N TRP A 201 6.74 -10.02 -7.30
CA TRP A 201 6.21 -8.86 -6.60
C TRP A 201 4.68 -8.84 -6.66
N LEU A 202 4.07 -8.83 -5.49
CA LEU A 202 2.66 -8.52 -5.34
C LEU A 202 2.54 -7.05 -4.94
N HIS A 203 1.76 -6.30 -5.69
CA HIS A 203 1.73 -4.85 -5.65
C HIS A 203 0.40 -4.30 -5.09
N VAL A 204 0.51 -3.42 -4.09
CA VAL A 204 -0.53 -2.52 -3.57
C VAL A 204 -0.25 -1.10 -4.05
N ILE A 205 -1.20 -0.48 -4.73
CA ILE A 205 -1.17 0.98 -4.98
C ILE A 205 -1.94 1.64 -3.85
N GLY A 206 -1.26 2.51 -3.10
CA GLY A 206 -1.82 3.29 -2.00
C GLY A 206 -2.05 4.74 -2.37
#